data_AF-A0A5P9ILX0-F1
#
_entry.id   AF-A0A5P9ILX0-F1
#
_cell.length_a   1.000
_cell.length_b   1.000
_cell.length_c   1.000
_cell.angle_alpha   90.00
_cell.angle_beta   90.00
_cell.angle_gamma   90.00
#
_symmetry.space_group_name_H-M   'P 1'
#
loop_
_entity.id
_entity.type
_entity.pdbx_description
1 polymer ?
#
loop_
_entity_poly.entity_id
_entity_poly.type
_entity_poly.pdbx_seq_one_letter_code
_entity_poly.pdbx_strand_id
1 'polypeptide(L)' 'MQPPMTFEICRALTQLTRQLLEAREHQAQTHVLAKGHLYRVVVSLEPVPADQLQDVINRYQ' A
#
# COMPACT_ATOMS: atom_id res chain seq x y z
N MET A 1 -6.61 4.99 15.61
CA MET A 1 -7.24 4.74 14.29
C MET A 1 -6.40 5.46 13.25
N GLN A 2 -5.89 4.76 12.24
CA GLN A 2 -5.23 5.43 11.11
C GLN A 2 -6.27 6.30 10.40
N PRO A 3 -5.92 7.55 10.01
CA PRO A 3 -6.84 8.36 9.22
C PRO A 3 -7.21 7.61 7.94
N PRO A 4 -8.48 7.61 7.53
CA PRO A 4 -8.90 6.92 6.33
C PRO A 4 -8.13 7.47 5.14
N MET A 5 -7.56 6.57 4.34
CA MET A 5 -6.92 6.95 3.08
C MET A 5 -7.96 7.57 2.14
N THR A 6 -7.58 8.63 1.43
CA THR A 6 -8.46 9.20 0.42
C THR A 6 -8.66 8.21 -0.73
N PHE A 7 -9.76 8.34 -1.47
CA PHE A 7 -10.02 7.52 -2.65
C PHE A 7 -8.85 7.54 -3.65
N GLU A 8 -8.21 8.70 -3.83
CA GLU A 8 -7.05 8.86 -4.71
C GLU A 8 -5.85 8.03 -4.26
N ILE A 9 -5.59 7.98 -2.95
CA ILE A 9 -4.52 7.14 -2.40
C ILE A 9 -4.86 5.66 -2.60
N CYS A 10 -6.10 5.24 -2.33
CA CYS A 10 -6.55 3.87 -2.55
C CYS A 10 -6.41 3.45 -4.03
N ARG A 11 -6.77 4.35 -4.95
CA ARG A 11 -6.64 4.12 -6.40
C ARG A 11 -5.17 3.97 -6.81
N ALA A 12 -4.30 4.88 -6.35
CA ALA A 12 -2.87 4.82 -6.64
C ALA A 12 -2.21 3.55 -6.09
N LEU A 13 -2.55 3.15 -4.86
CA LEU A 13 -2.06 1.90 -4.26
C LEU A 13 -2.54 0.68 -5.06
N THR A 14 -3.82 0.62 -5.45
CA THR A 14 -4.33 -0.47 -6.29
C THR A 14 -3.57 -0.60 -7.60
N GLN A 15 -3.26 0.53 -8.26
CA GLN A 15 -2.50 0.54 -9.50
C GLN A 15 -1.06 0.06 -9.31
N LEU A 16 -0.37 0.56 -8.27
CA LEU A 16 0.99 0.14 -7.94
C LEU A 16 1.05 -1.34 -7.58
N THR A 17 0.11 -1.83 -6.77
CA THR A 17 0.03 -3.24 -6.38
C THR A 17 -0.08 -4.14 -7.59
N ARG A 18 -0.94 -3.79 -8.57
CA ARG A 18 -1.06 -4.57 -9.80
C ARG A 18 0.27 -4.63 -10.57
N GLN A 19 0.95 -3.50 -10.74
CA GLN A 19 2.24 -3.45 -11.44
C GLN A 19 3.31 -4.30 -10.75
N LEU A 20 3.37 -4.26 -9.42
CA LEU A 20 4.31 -5.06 -8.64
C LEU A 20 4.03 -6.56 -8.79
N LEU A 21 2.77 -6.98 -8.67
CA LEU A 21 2.38 -8.38 -8.84
C LEU A 21 2.64 -8.89 -10.26
N GLU A 22 2.38 -8.08 -11.29
CA GLU A 22 2.72 -8.40 -12.69
C GLU A 22 4.23 -8.57 -12.89
N ALA A 23 5.04 -7.78 -12.19
CA ALA A 23 6.50 -7.89 -12.17
C ALA A 23 7.04 -8.99 -11.24
N ARG A 24 6.18 -9.69 -10.50
CA ARG A 24 6.53 -10.66 -9.43
C ARG A 24 7.36 -10.04 -8.28
N GLU A 25 7.23 -8.74 -8.10
CA GLU A 25 7.85 -8.00 -7.01
C GLU A 25 6.86 -7.82 -5.86
N HIS A 26 7.36 -7.87 -4.63
CA HIS A 26 6.56 -7.62 -3.42
C HIS A 26 6.92 -6.28 -2.77
N GLN A 27 7.80 -5.50 -3.40
CA GLN A 27 8.28 -4.25 -2.83
C GLN A 27 8.57 -3.22 -3.93
N ALA A 28 8.20 -1.97 -3.67
CA ALA A 28 8.68 -0.81 -4.40
C ALA A 28 9.45 0.11 -3.46
N GLN A 29 10.52 0.73 -3.96
CA GLN A 29 11.22 1.79 -3.25
C GLN A 29 11.47 2.97 -4.19
N THR A 30 11.23 4.18 -3.70
CA THR A 30 11.55 5.41 -4.42
C THR A 30 11.92 6.54 -3.46
N HIS A 31 12.34 7.68 -4.01
CA HIS A 31 12.51 8.91 -3.26
C HIS A 31 11.52 9.97 -3.73
N VAL A 32 10.94 10.71 -2.79
CA VAL A 32 10.01 11.82 -3.08
C VAL A 32 10.49 13.09 -2.41
N LEU A 33 10.39 14.22 -3.10
CA LEU A 33 10.63 15.53 -2.52
C LEU A 33 9.29 16.12 -2.06
N ALA A 34 9.17 16.42 -0.77
CA ALA A 34 7.98 17.04 -0.21
C ALA A 34 8.37 18.06 0.86
N LYS A 35 7.73 19.23 0.87
CA LYS A 35 8.01 20.30 1.84
C LYS A 35 9.51 20.67 1.95
N GLY A 36 10.25 20.60 0.84
CA GLY A 36 11.69 20.89 0.79
C GLY A 36 12.60 19.78 1.32
N HIS A 37 12.07 18.61 1.67
CA HIS A 37 12.84 17.46 2.16
C HIS A 37 12.72 16.26 1.23
N LEU A 38 13.80 15.49 1.12
CA LEU A 38 13.83 14.21 0.41
C LEU A 38 13.44 13.09 1.38
N TYR A 39 12.45 12.29 1.01
CA TYR A 39 12.00 11.13 1.75
C TYR A 39 12.22 9.87 0.94
N ARG A 40 12.67 8.79 1.59
CA ARG A 40 12.59 7.44 1.03
C ARG A 40 11.21 6.87 1.31
N VAL A 41 10.52 6.46 0.26
CA VAL A 41 9.22 5.78 0.35
C VAL A 41 9.43 4.32 0.00
N VAL A 42 8.89 3.44 0.83
CA VAL A 42 8.87 2.00 0.59
C VAL A 42 7.44 1.54 0.69
N VAL A 43 7.00 0.74 -0.28
CA VAL A 43 5.71 0.04 -0.26
C VAL A 43 6.01 -1.45 -0.32
N SER A 44 5.55 -2.19 0.69
CA SER A 44 5.63 -3.65 0.72
C SER A 44 4.23 -4.26 0.55
N LEU A 45 4.15 -5.34 -0.20
CA LEU A 45 2.97 -6.17 -0.36
C LEU A 45 3.15 -7.44 0.46
N GLU A 46 2.37 -7.54 1.53
CA GLU A 46 2.34 -8.73 2.38
C GLU A 46 1.02 -9.46 2.14
N PRO A 47 1.05 -10.72 1.66
CA PRO A 47 -0.15 -11.50 1.50
C PRO A 47 -0.87 -11.66 2.83
N VAL A 48 -2.18 -11.42 2.84
CA VAL A 48 -3.01 -11.69 4.02
C VAL A 48 -3.30 -13.19 4.07
N PRO A 49 -2.92 -13.89 5.16
CA PRO A 49 -3.26 -15.30 5.34
C PRO A 49 -4.78 -15.51 5.36
N ALA A 50 -5.24 -16.65 4.82
CA ALA A 50 -6.66 -16.93 4.67
C ALA A 50 -7.43 -16.94 6.00
N ASP A 51 -6.78 -17.41 7.07
CA ASP A 51 -7.29 -17.44 8.44
C ASP A 51 -7.47 -16.04 9.06
N GLN A 52 -6.84 -15.02 8.49
CA GLN A 52 -6.88 -13.63 8.99
C GLN A 52 -7.81 -12.73 8.16
N LEU A 53 -8.39 -13.23 7.07
CA LEU A 53 -9.22 -12.44 6.17
C LEU A 53 -10.42 -11.79 6.89
N GLN A 54 -11.09 -12.54 7.75
CA GLN A 54 -12.26 -12.03 8.48
C GLN A 54 -11.89 -10.87 9.41
N ASP A 55 -10.75 -10.98 10.11
CA ASP A 55 -10.27 -9.94 11.02
C ASP A 55 -9.90 -8.67 10.26
N VAL A 56 -9.31 -8.81 9.06
CA VAL A 56 -8.98 -7.68 8.21
C VAL A 56 -10.25 -6.98 7.70
N ILE A 57 -11.24 -7.73 7.20
CA ILE A 57 -12.51 -7.17 6.73
C ILE A 57 -13.24 -6.42 7.85
N ASN A 58 -13.28 -6.99 9.04
CA ASN A 58 -13.97 -6.40 10.21
C ASN A 58 -13.35 -5.06 10.65
N ARG A 59 -12.08 -4.77 10.33
CA ARG A 59 -11.44 -3.47 10.64
C ARG A 59 -11.87 -2.33 9.72
N TYR A 60 -12.52 -2.64 8.60
CA TYR A 60 -13.03 -1.65 7.65
C TYR A 60 -14.52 -1.33 7.83
N GLN A 61 -15.20 -1.97 8.79
CA GLN A 61 -16.55 -1.66 9.23
C GLN A 61 -16.56 -0.53 10.26
#